data_AF-A0A8J4SJD4-F1
#
_entry.id   AF-A0A8J4SJD4-F1
#
_cell.length_a   1.000
_cell.length_b   1.000
_cell.length_c   1.000
_cell.angle_alpha   90.00
_cell.angle_beta   90.00
_cell.angle_gamma   90.00
#
_symmetry.space_group_name_H-M   'P 1'
#
loop_
_entity.id
_entity.type
_entity.pdbx_description
1 polymer ?
#
loop_
_entity_poly.entity_id
_entity_poly.type
_entity_poly.pdbx_seq_one_letter_code
_entity_poly.pdbx_strand_id
1 'polypeptide(L)'
;METKDWRLEQERLESVREKLQARITELEPEVAGMHDQATDIRKRFWEEVTINTSTHEDFEETFYTINQQSAVLAERERGHKRLTQQWNSMKRLLPSPYFGRIDFQEKGLGISEQIYIGVSSFVDQDGLSFLIYDWRTPIASMYYDSSPGLASYMTPIGRIDGTMELKRQFQIQYGQIRNMFDASETIGDDLLQQVLGKGADSQMKSIVATIQKEQNAIIRDDKSRMLIVQGAAGSGKTSAALQRVAYLLYKHRQTISADQIVLFSPNPMFASYISTVLPELGEENMQQTTFQEYLDYWLGSSLRPEDAFDQIEYVLTAKGTPGYEARLQGIEYKASDAYLHALQNYGIWLGREGMQFNSIRFRDHDLITAADQSEILRL
;
A
#
# COMPACT_ATOMS: atom_id res chain seq x y z
N MET A 1 14.24 -22.52 -33.25
CA MET A 1 14.83 -22.16 -31.94
C MET A 1 13.74 -21.75 -30.97
N GLU A 2 12.86 -20.80 -31.34
CA GLU A 2 11.68 -20.38 -30.54
C GLU A 2 10.83 -21.52 -29.96
N THR A 3 10.57 -22.59 -30.72
CA THR A 3 9.72 -23.71 -30.25
C THR A 3 10.35 -24.54 -29.13
N LYS A 4 11.69 -24.59 -29.05
CA LYS A 4 12.39 -25.35 -28.00
C LYS A 4 12.42 -24.56 -26.70
N ASP A 5 12.70 -23.27 -26.78
CA ASP A 5 12.68 -22.38 -25.61
C ASP A 5 11.27 -22.25 -25.05
N TRP A 6 10.26 -22.11 -25.91
CA TRP A 6 8.86 -22.12 -25.50
C TRP A 6 8.49 -23.37 -24.71
N ARG A 7 8.92 -24.54 -25.19
CA ARG A 7 8.66 -25.81 -24.51
C ARG A 7 9.34 -25.89 -23.15
N LEU A 8 10.60 -25.47 -23.05
CA LEU A 8 11.34 -25.44 -21.79
C LEU A 8 10.68 -24.49 -20.77
N GLU A 9 10.21 -23.33 -21.22
CA GLU A 9 9.53 -22.36 -20.35
C GLU A 9 8.15 -22.86 -19.92
N GLN A 10 7.42 -23.54 -20.81
CA GLN A 10 6.14 -24.17 -20.47
C GLN A 10 6.33 -25.33 -19.47
N GLU A 11 7.36 -26.17 -19.65
CA GLU A 11 7.71 -27.25 -18.71
C GLU A 11 8.10 -26.67 -17.33
N ARG A 12 8.86 -25.57 -17.29
CA ARG A 12 9.16 -24.86 -16.04
C ARG A 12 7.89 -24.30 -15.39
N LEU A 13 7.02 -23.65 -16.17
CA LEU A 13 5.76 -23.11 -15.68
C LEU A 13 4.90 -24.19 -15.02
N GLU A 14 4.79 -25.36 -15.66
CA GLU A 14 4.07 -26.51 -15.12
C GLU A 14 4.70 -26.98 -13.80
N SER A 15 6.02 -27.16 -13.76
CA SER A 15 6.72 -27.55 -12.52
C SER A 15 6.51 -26.55 -11.37
N VAL A 16 6.58 -25.25 -11.64
CA VAL A 16 6.34 -24.20 -10.63
C VAL A 16 4.89 -24.23 -10.15
N ARG A 17 3.92 -24.44 -11.06
CA ARG A 17 2.50 -24.55 -10.70
C ARG A 17 2.21 -25.80 -9.87
N GLU A 18 2.83 -26.93 -10.18
CA GLU A 18 2.71 -28.15 -9.38
C GLU A 18 3.22 -27.93 -7.96
N LYS A 19 4.39 -27.29 -7.81
CA LYS A 19 4.94 -26.93 -6.50
C LYS A 19 4.05 -25.95 -5.73
N LEU A 20 3.52 -24.91 -6.40
CA LEU A 20 2.56 -23.98 -5.82
C LEU A 20 1.30 -24.70 -5.35
N GLN A 21 0.73 -25.55 -6.20
CA GLN A 21 -0.50 -26.29 -5.89
C GLN A 21 -0.29 -27.25 -4.72
N ALA A 22 0.83 -27.98 -4.69
CA ALA A 22 1.17 -28.86 -3.59
C ALA A 22 1.23 -28.10 -2.26
N ARG A 23 1.89 -26.93 -2.26
CA ARG A 23 2.03 -26.10 -1.05
C ARG A 23 0.73 -25.44 -0.62
N ILE A 24 -0.13 -25.05 -1.57
CA ILE A 24 -1.48 -24.53 -1.28
C ILE A 24 -2.32 -25.61 -0.60
N THR A 25 -2.33 -26.83 -1.15
CA THR A 25 -3.10 -27.96 -0.60
C THR A 25 -2.59 -28.36 0.79
N GLU A 26 -1.29 -28.27 1.04
CA GLU A 26 -0.69 -28.54 2.35
C GLU A 26 -1.11 -27.50 3.41
N LEU A 27 -1.14 -26.22 3.05
CA LEU A 27 -1.48 -25.11 3.96
C LEU A 27 -2.99 -24.88 4.11
N GLU A 28 -3.81 -25.37 3.18
CA GLU A 28 -5.27 -25.20 3.18
C GLU A 28 -5.95 -25.70 4.47
N PRO A 29 -5.69 -26.92 4.99
CA PRO A 29 -6.29 -27.37 6.24
C PRO A 29 -5.82 -26.55 7.45
N GLU A 30 -4.56 -26.10 7.48
CA GLU A 30 -4.04 -25.25 8.55
C GLU A 30 -4.76 -23.90 8.58
N VAL A 31 -4.95 -23.26 7.42
CA VAL A 31 -5.66 -21.97 7.30
C VAL A 31 -7.16 -22.13 7.60
N ALA A 32 -7.80 -23.19 7.11
CA ALA A 32 -9.22 -23.46 7.36
C ALA A 32 -9.53 -23.71 8.84
N GLY A 33 -8.65 -24.45 9.54
CA GLY A 33 -8.79 -24.72 10.97
C GLY A 33 -8.53 -23.52 11.90
N MET A 34 -8.02 -22.39 11.38
CA MET A 34 -7.66 -21.24 12.20
C MET A 34 -8.85 -20.54 12.83
N HIS A 35 -10.00 -20.52 12.15
CA HIS A 35 -11.18 -19.84 12.69
C HIS A 35 -11.66 -20.50 13.98
N ASP A 36 -11.72 -21.83 13.99
CA ASP A 36 -12.08 -22.63 15.16
C ASP A 36 -11.03 -22.46 16.27
N GLN A 37 -9.74 -22.54 15.92
CA GLN A 37 -8.65 -22.37 16.89
C GLN A 37 -8.62 -20.98 17.53
N ALA A 38 -8.88 -19.90 16.78
CA ALA A 38 -8.91 -18.54 17.32
C ALA A 38 -10.02 -18.38 18.38
N THR A 39 -11.20 -18.98 18.15
CA THR A 39 -12.30 -18.95 19.11
C THR A 39 -12.00 -19.76 20.38
N ASP A 40 -11.37 -20.93 20.23
CA ASP A 40 -10.97 -21.78 21.35
C ASP A 40 -9.85 -21.14 22.18
N ILE A 41 -8.89 -20.50 21.51
CA ILE A 41 -7.81 -19.74 22.15
C ILE A 41 -8.39 -18.60 23.01
N ARG A 42 -9.37 -17.85 22.47
CA ARG A 42 -10.00 -16.75 23.22
C ARG A 42 -10.82 -17.28 24.41
N LYS A 43 -11.47 -18.44 24.29
CA LYS A 43 -12.16 -19.08 25.41
C LYS A 43 -11.18 -19.47 26.52
N ARG A 44 -10.09 -20.15 26.18
CA ARG A 44 -9.06 -20.57 27.16
C ARG A 44 -8.44 -19.37 27.89
N PHE A 45 -8.23 -18.25 27.20
CA PHE A 45 -7.76 -17.02 27.83
C PHE A 45 -8.70 -16.57 28.97
N TRP A 46 -10.01 -16.56 28.74
CA TRP A 46 -10.99 -16.17 29.77
C TRP A 46 -11.19 -17.22 30.87
N GLU A 47 -10.84 -18.48 30.60
CA GLU A 47 -10.88 -19.56 31.60
C GLU A 47 -9.64 -19.57 32.51
N GLU A 48 -8.46 -19.20 31.99
CA GLU A 48 -7.19 -19.19 32.73
C GLU A 48 -6.90 -17.88 33.46
N VAL A 49 -7.51 -16.76 33.05
CA VAL A 49 -7.37 -15.47 33.73
C VAL A 49 -8.30 -15.43 34.94
N THR A 50 -7.83 -15.90 36.09
CA THR A 50 -8.47 -15.68 37.39
C THR A 50 -8.26 -14.23 37.83
N ILE A 51 -9.30 -13.39 37.72
CA ILE A 51 -9.24 -11.99 38.17
C ILE A 51 -9.46 -11.95 39.68
N ASN A 52 -8.39 -11.92 40.47
CA ASN A 52 -8.46 -11.69 41.92
C ASN A 52 -7.90 -10.29 42.24
N THR A 53 -8.73 -9.41 42.79
CA THR A 53 -8.37 -8.02 43.15
C THR A 53 -8.40 -7.78 44.66
N SER A 54 -8.26 -8.84 45.46
CA SER A 54 -8.42 -8.79 46.91
C SER A 54 -7.25 -8.13 47.63
N THR A 55 -6.03 -8.25 47.11
CA THR A 55 -4.81 -7.65 47.68
C THR A 55 -3.93 -7.03 46.59
N HIS A 56 -2.95 -6.21 47.00
CA HIS A 56 -2.01 -5.59 46.06
C HIS A 56 -1.08 -6.63 45.40
N GLU A 57 -0.73 -7.70 46.12
CA GLU A 57 0.04 -8.84 45.58
C GLU A 57 -0.79 -9.64 44.55
N ASP A 58 -2.08 -9.88 44.81
CA ASP A 58 -2.98 -10.54 43.85
C ASP A 58 -3.13 -9.74 42.55
N PHE A 59 -3.09 -8.41 42.63
CA PHE A 59 -3.16 -7.52 41.47
C PHE A 59 -1.90 -7.60 40.60
N GLU A 60 -0.72 -7.64 41.22
CA GLU A 60 0.54 -7.83 40.48
C GLU A 60 0.59 -9.19 39.81
N GLU A 61 0.23 -10.27 40.52
CA GLU A 61 0.18 -11.63 39.95
C GLU A 61 -0.79 -11.71 38.76
N THR A 62 -2.00 -11.16 38.91
CA THR A 62 -3.00 -11.08 37.83
C THR A 62 -2.47 -10.31 36.63
N PHE A 63 -1.78 -9.19 36.85
CA PHE A 63 -1.19 -8.37 35.78
C PHE A 63 -0.08 -9.14 35.03
N TYR A 64 0.79 -9.87 35.73
CA TYR A 64 1.82 -10.70 35.09
C TYR A 64 1.21 -11.84 34.27
N THR A 65 0.21 -12.55 34.81
CA THR A 65 -0.48 -13.63 34.10
C THR A 65 -1.18 -13.12 32.83
N ILE A 66 -1.89 -11.98 32.92
CA ILE A 66 -2.56 -11.36 31.77
C ILE A 66 -1.53 -10.97 30.70
N ASN A 67 -0.43 -10.35 31.06
CA ASN A 67 0.61 -9.95 30.10
C ASN A 67 1.26 -11.16 29.44
N GLN A 68 1.57 -12.21 30.21
CA GLN A 68 2.14 -13.44 29.69
C GLN A 68 1.19 -14.12 28.69
N GLN A 69 -0.08 -14.26 29.06
CA GLN A 69 -1.10 -14.85 28.19
C GLN A 69 -1.34 -14.00 26.94
N SER A 70 -1.43 -12.67 27.09
CA SER A 70 -1.57 -11.74 25.95
C SER A 70 -0.39 -11.82 24.98
N ALA A 71 0.84 -12.03 25.48
CA ALA A 71 2.02 -12.20 24.63
C ALA A 71 1.95 -13.48 23.80
N VAL A 72 1.54 -14.61 24.40
CA VAL A 72 1.36 -15.90 23.70
C VAL A 72 0.26 -15.80 22.64
N LEU A 73 -0.85 -15.15 22.97
CA LEU A 73 -1.93 -14.87 22.02
C LEU A 73 -1.43 -14.07 20.82
N ALA A 74 -0.74 -12.96 21.07
CA ALA A 74 -0.22 -12.09 20.03
C ALA A 74 0.82 -12.78 19.13
N GLU A 75 1.62 -13.71 19.67
CA GLU A 75 2.55 -14.52 18.86
C GLU A 75 1.81 -15.49 17.94
N ARG A 76 0.79 -16.18 18.45
CA ARG A 76 -0.04 -17.10 17.65
C ARG A 76 -0.82 -16.35 16.56
N GLU A 77 -1.45 -15.24 16.89
CA GLU A 77 -2.15 -14.40 15.91
C GLU A 77 -1.23 -13.93 14.79
N ARG A 78 0.01 -13.49 15.13
CA ARG A 78 1.03 -13.15 14.13
C ARG A 78 1.40 -14.34 13.24
N GLY A 79 1.55 -15.53 13.83
CA GLY A 79 1.78 -16.76 13.09
C GLY A 79 0.64 -17.07 12.11
N HIS A 80 -0.60 -16.96 12.58
CA HIS A 80 -1.80 -17.21 11.77
C HIS A 80 -1.94 -16.23 10.61
N LYS A 81 -1.73 -14.94 10.89
CA LYS A 81 -1.72 -13.88 9.89
C LYS A 81 -0.68 -14.16 8.81
N ARG A 82 0.54 -14.57 9.18
CA ARG A 82 1.62 -14.89 8.24
C ARG A 82 1.28 -16.09 7.33
N LEU A 83 0.76 -17.18 7.89
CA LEU A 83 0.36 -18.36 7.11
C LEU A 83 -0.77 -18.02 6.13
N THR A 84 -1.77 -17.28 6.58
CA THR A 84 -2.88 -16.82 5.74
C THR A 84 -2.39 -15.92 4.59
N GLN A 85 -1.47 -14.99 4.88
CA GLN A 85 -0.85 -14.14 3.86
C GLN A 85 -0.04 -14.95 2.84
N GLN A 86 0.74 -15.95 3.29
CA GLN A 86 1.49 -16.84 2.40
C GLN A 86 0.56 -17.63 1.49
N TRP A 87 -0.49 -18.24 2.04
CA TRP A 87 -1.47 -19.02 1.29
C TRP A 87 -2.22 -18.17 0.26
N ASN A 88 -2.68 -16.98 0.64
CA ASN A 88 -3.33 -16.03 -0.27
C ASN A 88 -2.39 -15.60 -1.40
N SER A 89 -1.11 -15.37 -1.09
CA SER A 89 -0.10 -15.01 -2.09
C SER A 89 0.15 -16.14 -3.09
N MET A 90 0.23 -17.39 -2.62
CA MET A 90 0.37 -18.56 -3.50
C MET A 90 -0.86 -18.76 -4.40
N LYS A 91 -2.08 -18.58 -3.86
CA LYS A 91 -3.32 -18.62 -4.65
C LYS A 91 -3.35 -17.55 -5.74
N ARG A 92 -2.85 -16.35 -5.44
CA ARG A 92 -2.71 -15.25 -6.42
C ARG A 92 -1.71 -15.57 -7.53
N LEU A 93 -0.62 -16.26 -7.20
CA LEU A 93 0.41 -16.66 -8.17
C LEU A 93 -0.05 -17.79 -9.10
N LEU A 94 -0.93 -18.69 -8.64
CA LEU A 94 -1.27 -19.92 -9.37
C LEU A 94 -1.73 -19.72 -10.84
N PRO A 95 -2.56 -18.70 -11.18
CA PRO A 95 -2.98 -18.46 -12.56
C PRO A 95 -1.87 -17.89 -13.46
N SER A 96 -1.00 -17.06 -12.90
CA SER A 96 0.10 -16.36 -13.60
C SER A 96 1.28 -16.15 -12.63
N PRO A 97 2.17 -17.14 -12.47
CA PRO A 97 3.19 -17.11 -11.41
C PRO A 97 4.24 -16.00 -11.60
N TYR A 98 4.65 -15.74 -12.84
CA TYR A 98 5.64 -14.72 -13.17
C TYR A 98 5.30 -14.08 -14.51
N PHE A 99 5.71 -12.83 -14.70
CA PHE A 99 5.46 -12.07 -15.93
C PHE A 99 6.76 -11.69 -16.65
N GLY A 100 7.92 -11.85 -16.00
CA GLY A 100 9.21 -11.51 -16.58
C GLY A 100 10.33 -12.45 -16.13
N ARG A 101 11.37 -12.54 -16.95
CA ARG A 101 12.63 -13.21 -16.65
C ARG A 101 13.80 -12.32 -17.05
N ILE A 102 14.81 -12.28 -16.19
CA ILE A 102 16.12 -11.72 -16.53
C ILE A 102 17.20 -12.77 -16.28
N ASP A 103 18.16 -12.88 -17.19
CA ASP A 103 19.37 -13.65 -16.97
C ASP A 103 20.48 -12.66 -16.63
N PHE A 104 20.97 -12.74 -15.40
CA PHE A 104 21.92 -11.78 -14.85
C PHE A 104 23.20 -12.47 -14.41
N GLN A 105 24.32 -11.99 -14.94
CA GLN A 105 25.64 -12.41 -14.53
C GLN A 105 26.26 -11.34 -13.65
N GLU A 106 26.36 -11.63 -12.35
CA GLU A 106 27.00 -10.74 -11.39
C GLU A 106 28.52 -10.68 -11.60
N LYS A 107 29.08 -9.48 -11.50
CA LYS A 107 30.52 -9.26 -11.69
C LYS A 107 31.31 -9.96 -10.60
N GLY A 108 32.04 -11.01 -10.98
CA GLY A 108 32.97 -11.74 -10.11
C GLY A 108 32.53 -13.16 -9.75
N LEU A 109 31.26 -13.51 -9.95
CA LEU A 109 30.74 -14.86 -9.68
C LEU A 109 30.86 -15.79 -10.90
N GLY A 110 30.94 -15.25 -12.12
CA GLY A 110 31.12 -16.00 -13.36
C GLY A 110 29.92 -16.90 -13.75
N ILE A 111 28.87 -16.94 -12.94
CA ILE A 111 27.65 -17.72 -13.14
C ILE A 111 26.53 -16.76 -13.54
N SER A 112 25.78 -17.13 -14.58
CA SER A 112 24.55 -16.44 -15.00
C SER A 112 23.37 -17.04 -14.24
N GLU A 113 22.64 -16.20 -13.51
CA GLU A 113 21.48 -16.59 -12.72
C GLU A 113 20.18 -16.23 -13.45
N GLN A 114 19.23 -17.17 -13.50
CA GLN A 114 17.91 -16.95 -14.10
C GLN A 114 16.91 -16.47 -13.04
N ILE A 115 16.53 -15.20 -13.12
CA ILE A 115 15.67 -14.54 -12.14
C ILE A 115 14.29 -14.35 -12.76
N TYR A 116 13.30 -15.04 -12.20
CA TYR A 116 11.89 -14.94 -12.62
C TYR A 116 11.16 -13.97 -11.70
N ILE A 117 10.42 -13.03 -12.27
CA ILE A 117 9.80 -11.92 -11.54
C ILE A 117 8.28 -12.06 -11.61
N GLY A 118 7.65 -12.07 -10.43
CA GLY A 118 6.21 -12.19 -10.26
C GLY A 118 5.66 -11.19 -9.26
N VAL A 119 4.35 -11.29 -9.02
CA VAL A 119 3.63 -10.43 -8.07
C VAL A 119 3.98 -10.70 -6.60
N SER A 120 4.54 -11.88 -6.32
CA SER A 120 4.94 -12.31 -4.97
C SER A 120 6.09 -13.31 -5.06
N SER A 121 6.90 -13.40 -4.01
CA SER A 121 7.98 -14.37 -3.94
C SER A 121 7.47 -15.79 -3.71
N PHE A 122 8.08 -16.77 -4.37
CA PHE A 122 7.85 -18.19 -4.10
C PHE A 122 9.19 -18.91 -3.96
N VAL A 123 9.37 -19.54 -2.81
CA VAL A 123 10.58 -20.29 -2.43
C VAL A 123 10.27 -21.78 -2.50
N ASP A 124 11.22 -22.56 -2.98
CA ASP A 124 11.11 -24.02 -3.05
C ASP A 124 11.15 -24.66 -1.65
N GLN A 125 10.90 -25.96 -1.58
CA GLN A 125 10.88 -26.73 -0.32
C GLN A 125 12.21 -26.71 0.44
N ASP A 126 13.32 -26.46 -0.26
CA ASP A 126 14.65 -26.33 0.35
C ASP A 126 14.83 -25.03 1.17
N GLY A 127 13.90 -24.08 1.02
CA GLY A 127 13.92 -22.78 1.70
C GLY A 127 15.01 -21.83 1.21
N LEU A 128 15.77 -22.21 0.19
CA LEU A 128 16.93 -21.46 -0.30
C LEU A 128 16.78 -21.06 -1.76
N SER A 129 16.10 -21.88 -2.57
CA SER A 129 15.92 -21.65 -3.98
C SER A 129 14.67 -20.81 -4.25
N PHE A 130 14.87 -19.53 -4.60
CA PHE A 130 13.78 -18.67 -5.07
C PHE A 130 13.38 -19.09 -6.49
N LEU A 131 12.18 -19.67 -6.63
CA LEU A 131 11.63 -20.00 -7.94
C LEU A 131 11.02 -18.77 -8.61
N ILE A 132 10.50 -17.84 -7.80
CA ILE A 132 9.90 -16.57 -8.21
C ILE A 132 10.35 -15.49 -7.23
N TYR A 133 10.87 -14.39 -7.77
CA TYR A 133 11.19 -13.17 -7.04
C TYR A 133 10.02 -12.19 -7.10
N ASP A 134 9.78 -11.53 -5.98
CA ASP A 134 8.81 -10.44 -5.92
C ASP A 134 9.32 -9.22 -6.71
N TRP A 135 8.46 -8.60 -7.52
CA TRP A 135 8.78 -7.39 -8.28
C TRP A 135 9.31 -6.22 -7.43
N ARG A 136 8.99 -6.21 -6.14
CA ARG A 136 9.41 -5.18 -5.16
C ARG A 136 10.81 -5.42 -4.62
N THR A 137 11.41 -6.57 -4.89
CA THR A 137 12.79 -6.84 -4.50
C THR A 137 13.78 -5.88 -5.18
N PRO A 138 14.94 -5.61 -4.56
CA PRO A 138 15.96 -4.76 -5.17
C PRO A 138 16.48 -5.32 -6.49
N ILE A 139 16.66 -6.63 -6.60
CA ILE A 139 17.14 -7.29 -7.82
C ILE A 139 16.16 -7.13 -9.00
N ALA A 140 14.85 -7.13 -8.72
CA ALA A 140 13.81 -6.89 -9.71
C ALA A 140 13.77 -5.45 -10.26
N SER A 141 14.48 -4.48 -9.65
CA SER A 141 14.61 -3.12 -10.21
C SER A 141 15.23 -3.13 -11.60
N MET A 142 16.20 -4.03 -11.84
CA MET A 142 16.91 -4.13 -13.10
C MET A 142 15.98 -4.39 -14.28
N TYR A 143 14.92 -5.16 -14.06
CA TYR A 143 13.92 -5.45 -15.09
C TYR A 143 13.26 -4.19 -15.64
N TYR A 144 13.09 -3.15 -14.82
CA TYR A 144 12.49 -1.88 -15.25
C TYR A 144 13.53 -0.83 -15.63
N ASP A 145 14.66 -0.79 -14.93
CA ASP A 145 15.64 0.29 -15.06
C ASP A 145 16.66 0.08 -16.19
N SER A 146 16.87 -1.19 -16.58
CA SER A 146 17.93 -1.61 -17.48
C SER A 146 17.41 -2.41 -18.68
N SER A 147 18.11 -2.24 -19.79
CA SER A 147 18.04 -3.11 -20.97
C SER A 147 19.14 -4.18 -20.88
N PRO A 148 19.07 -5.26 -21.69
CA PRO A 148 20.19 -6.21 -21.82
C PRO A 148 21.52 -5.48 -22.10
N GLY A 149 22.58 -5.89 -21.41
CA GLY A 149 23.86 -5.18 -21.34
C GLY A 149 24.30 -4.90 -19.90
N LEU A 150 25.06 -3.82 -19.70
CA LEU A 150 25.53 -3.43 -18.36
C LEU A 150 24.35 -3.04 -17.48
N ALA A 151 24.16 -3.76 -16.37
CA ALA A 151 23.08 -3.56 -15.43
C ALA A 151 23.60 -3.52 -14.01
N SER A 152 22.87 -2.84 -13.13
CA SER A 152 23.22 -2.73 -11.72
C SER A 152 21.98 -2.53 -10.88
N TYR A 153 22.02 -2.98 -9.63
CA TYR A 153 20.95 -2.75 -8.66
C TYR A 153 21.51 -2.36 -7.30
N MET A 154 20.68 -1.64 -6.53
CA MET A 154 21.04 -1.16 -5.19
C MET A 154 20.50 -2.13 -4.14
N THR A 155 21.38 -2.72 -3.34
CA THR A 155 21.01 -3.47 -2.13
C THR A 155 21.18 -2.58 -0.89
N PRO A 156 20.65 -2.99 0.28
CA PRO A 156 20.92 -2.30 1.53
C PRO A 156 22.42 -2.19 1.89
N ILE A 157 23.26 -3.10 1.37
CA ILE A 157 24.69 -3.19 1.68
C ILE A 157 25.54 -2.43 0.65
N GLY A 158 25.01 -2.22 -0.56
CA GLY A 158 25.73 -1.50 -1.62
C GLY A 158 25.18 -1.76 -3.01
N ARG A 159 25.82 -1.13 -4.00
CA ARG A 159 25.53 -1.34 -5.42
C ARG A 159 26.17 -2.64 -5.89
N ILE A 160 25.40 -3.45 -6.61
CA ILE A 160 25.88 -4.66 -7.29
C ILE A 160 25.84 -4.39 -8.79
N ASP A 161 26.98 -4.62 -9.46
CA ASP A 161 27.13 -4.45 -10.90
C ASP A 161 27.24 -5.82 -11.60
N GLY A 162 26.73 -5.92 -12.81
CA GLY A 162 26.80 -7.12 -13.63
C GLY A 162 26.34 -6.89 -15.07
N THR A 163 26.08 -7.98 -15.77
CA THR A 163 25.60 -7.95 -17.16
C THR A 163 24.28 -8.71 -17.25
N MET A 164 23.25 -8.06 -17.79
CA MET A 164 21.99 -8.70 -18.14
C MET A 164 22.10 -9.29 -19.55
N GLU A 165 22.11 -10.61 -19.65
CA GLU A 165 22.27 -11.33 -20.92
C GLU A 165 20.93 -11.44 -21.66
N LEU A 166 19.86 -11.68 -20.91
CA LEU A 166 18.52 -11.87 -21.44
C LEU A 166 17.51 -11.09 -20.62
N LYS A 167 16.51 -10.54 -21.34
CA LYS A 167 15.29 -10.01 -20.75
C LYS A 167 14.11 -10.51 -21.55
N ARG A 168 13.21 -11.21 -20.88
CA ARG A 168 12.07 -11.89 -21.49
C ARG A 168 10.79 -11.52 -20.76
N GLN A 169 9.74 -11.31 -21.52
CA GLN A 169 8.40 -11.05 -21.01
C GLN A 169 7.47 -12.22 -21.33
N PHE A 170 6.58 -12.53 -20.40
CA PHE A 170 5.60 -13.60 -20.53
C PHE A 170 4.19 -13.05 -20.36
N GLN A 171 3.28 -13.51 -21.22
CA GLN A 171 1.85 -13.40 -20.98
C GLN A 171 1.34 -14.78 -20.61
N ILE A 172 1.02 -14.99 -19.33
CA ILE A 172 0.55 -16.28 -18.81
C ILE A 172 -0.92 -16.15 -18.45
N GLN A 173 -1.75 -17.07 -18.94
CA GLN A 173 -3.16 -17.13 -18.58
C GLN A 173 -3.53 -18.56 -18.21
N TYR A 174 -4.05 -18.75 -17.00
CA TYR A 174 -4.45 -20.05 -16.47
C TYR A 174 -3.34 -21.11 -16.58
N GLY A 175 -2.08 -20.66 -16.41
CA GLY A 175 -0.89 -21.49 -16.50
C GLY A 175 -0.52 -22.00 -17.89
N GLN A 176 -0.98 -21.31 -18.94
CA GLN A 176 -0.45 -21.46 -20.29
C GLN A 176 0.24 -20.17 -20.70
N ILE A 177 1.44 -20.29 -21.26
CA ILE A 177 2.09 -19.17 -21.93
C ILE A 177 1.29 -18.87 -23.19
N ARG A 178 0.76 -17.65 -23.30
CA ARG A 178 0.03 -17.14 -24.47
C ARG A 178 0.97 -16.45 -25.43
N ASN A 179 1.88 -15.66 -24.90
CA ASN A 179 2.93 -14.96 -25.63
C ASN A 179 4.23 -14.97 -24.82
N MET A 180 5.35 -15.01 -25.51
CA MET A 180 6.69 -14.92 -24.96
C MET A 180 7.55 -14.17 -25.96
N PHE A 181 8.25 -13.13 -25.51
CA PHE A 181 9.13 -12.36 -26.37
C PHE A 181 10.33 -11.81 -25.60
N ASP A 182 11.48 -11.79 -26.25
CA ASP A 182 12.69 -11.18 -25.74
C ASP A 182 12.62 -9.68 -26.04
N ALA A 183 12.73 -8.86 -25.00
CA ALA A 183 12.51 -7.43 -25.09
C ALA A 183 13.71 -6.67 -24.54
N SER A 184 14.25 -5.74 -25.33
CA SER A 184 15.23 -4.77 -24.81
C SER A 184 14.60 -3.84 -23.77
N GLU A 185 13.30 -3.63 -23.85
CA GLU A 185 12.51 -2.68 -23.08
C GLU A 185 11.23 -3.33 -22.54
N THR A 186 10.78 -2.93 -21.36
CA THR A 186 9.59 -3.52 -20.73
C THR A 186 8.34 -2.89 -21.35
N ILE A 187 7.43 -3.73 -21.85
CA ILE A 187 6.06 -3.35 -22.22
C ILE A 187 5.15 -4.01 -21.19
N GLY A 188 4.25 -3.25 -20.54
CA GLY A 188 3.52 -3.73 -19.36
C GLY A 188 2.00 -3.77 -19.50
N ASP A 189 1.45 -3.21 -20.57
CA ASP A 189 0.01 -3.27 -20.85
C ASP A 189 -0.24 -4.33 -21.91
N ASP A 190 -1.08 -5.32 -21.61
CA ASP A 190 -1.43 -6.47 -22.45
C ASP A 190 -1.97 -6.07 -23.83
N LEU A 191 -2.76 -5.00 -23.91
CA LEU A 191 -3.31 -4.51 -25.17
C LEU A 191 -2.19 -3.87 -26.01
N LEU A 192 -1.34 -3.07 -25.35
CA LEU A 192 -0.15 -2.50 -25.97
C LEU A 192 0.84 -3.60 -26.38
N GLN A 193 1.02 -4.66 -25.61
CA GLN A 193 1.88 -5.79 -25.99
C GLN A 193 1.35 -6.50 -27.24
N GLN A 194 0.04 -6.72 -27.34
CA GLN A 194 -0.56 -7.36 -28.52
C GLN A 194 -0.48 -6.50 -29.77
N VAL A 195 -0.66 -5.18 -29.63
CA VAL A 195 -0.58 -4.21 -30.75
C VAL A 195 0.87 -3.95 -31.14
N LEU A 196 1.77 -3.79 -30.16
CA LEU A 196 3.17 -3.47 -30.40
C LEU A 196 4.03 -4.67 -30.78
N GLY A 197 3.66 -5.86 -30.30
CA GLY A 197 4.36 -7.12 -30.57
C GLY A 197 4.26 -7.58 -32.03
N LYS A 198 3.20 -7.17 -32.76
CA LYS A 198 2.92 -7.63 -34.13
C LYS A 198 3.28 -6.65 -35.26
N GLY A 199 3.90 -5.50 -34.96
CA GLY A 199 4.36 -4.59 -36.02
C GLY A 199 4.53 -3.11 -35.65
N ALA A 200 4.62 -2.75 -34.38
CA ALA A 200 4.81 -1.35 -34.03
C ALA A 200 6.23 -0.84 -34.25
N ASP A 201 6.29 0.43 -34.64
CA ASP A 201 7.51 1.19 -34.88
C ASP A 201 8.40 1.22 -33.62
N SER A 202 9.72 1.17 -33.82
CA SER A 202 10.72 1.12 -32.76
C SER A 202 10.62 2.32 -31.80
N GLN A 203 10.17 3.46 -32.33
CA GLN A 203 9.92 4.67 -31.56
C GLN A 203 8.82 4.49 -30.51
N MET A 204 7.73 3.79 -30.84
CA MET A 204 6.60 3.61 -29.92
C MET A 204 6.97 2.69 -28.76
N LYS A 205 7.80 1.67 -29.01
CA LYS A 205 8.36 0.80 -27.96
C LYS A 205 9.23 1.60 -26.99
N SER A 206 10.09 2.48 -27.51
CA SER A 206 10.97 3.35 -26.71
C SER A 206 10.20 4.36 -25.83
N ILE A 207 9.10 4.91 -26.34
CA ILE A 207 8.23 5.80 -25.54
C ILE A 207 7.62 5.04 -24.35
N VAL A 208 7.06 3.85 -24.59
CA VAL A 208 6.46 3.03 -23.51
C VAL A 208 7.49 2.64 -22.47
N ALA A 209 8.69 2.24 -22.91
CA ALA A 209 9.80 1.92 -22.03
C ALA A 209 10.22 3.08 -21.14
N THR A 210 10.29 4.29 -21.72
CA THR A 210 10.65 5.51 -21.00
C THR A 210 9.58 5.82 -19.93
N ILE A 211 8.29 5.73 -20.27
CA ILE A 211 7.19 5.92 -19.32
C ILE A 211 7.30 4.94 -18.14
N GLN A 212 7.60 3.67 -18.40
CA GLN A 212 7.74 2.68 -17.32
C GLN A 212 8.94 2.93 -16.43
N LYS A 213 10.06 3.37 -17.01
CA LYS A 213 11.25 3.76 -16.25
C LYS A 213 10.96 4.96 -15.35
N GLU A 214 10.25 5.97 -15.86
CA GLU A 214 9.79 7.12 -15.07
C GLU A 214 8.83 6.71 -13.95
N GLN A 215 7.86 5.84 -14.23
CA GLN A 215 6.96 5.29 -13.22
C GLN A 215 7.73 4.50 -12.16
N ASN A 216 8.68 3.65 -12.54
CA ASN A 216 9.51 2.89 -11.60
C ASN A 216 10.36 3.81 -10.71
N ALA A 217 10.89 4.90 -11.26
CA ALA A 217 11.59 5.91 -10.47
C ALA A 217 10.67 6.56 -9.43
N ILE A 218 9.43 6.91 -9.80
CA ILE A 218 8.42 7.43 -8.87
C ILE A 218 8.03 6.39 -7.81
N ILE A 219 7.89 5.12 -8.19
CA ILE A 219 7.49 4.04 -7.29
C ILE A 219 8.59 3.75 -6.25
N ARG A 220 9.85 3.71 -6.71
CA ARG A 220 11.01 3.30 -5.88
C ARG A 220 11.73 4.46 -5.17
N ASP A 221 11.31 5.71 -5.37
CA ASP A 221 11.92 6.84 -4.68
C ASP A 221 11.66 6.77 -3.16
N ASP A 222 12.69 6.39 -2.42
CA ASP A 222 12.69 6.34 -0.95
C ASP A 222 13.69 7.34 -0.36
N LYS A 223 14.19 8.27 -1.17
CA LYS A 223 15.16 9.31 -0.74
C LYS A 223 14.45 10.63 -0.47
N SER A 224 13.43 10.93 -1.26
CA SER A 224 12.67 12.17 -1.13
C SER A 224 11.65 12.08 0.00
N ARG A 225 11.68 13.03 0.94
CA ARG A 225 10.67 13.14 2.01
C ARG A 225 9.30 13.53 1.46
N MET A 226 9.26 14.36 0.42
CA MET A 226 8.05 14.80 -0.26
C MET A 226 8.22 14.61 -1.76
N LEU A 227 7.24 14.00 -2.41
CA LEU A 227 7.24 13.73 -3.84
C LEU A 227 5.94 14.25 -4.45
N ILE A 228 6.06 15.15 -5.43
CA ILE A 228 4.92 15.70 -6.18
C ILE A 228 4.98 15.10 -7.58
N VAL A 229 3.88 14.47 -8.00
CA VAL A 229 3.78 13.83 -9.32
C VAL A 229 2.83 14.61 -10.20
N GLN A 230 3.36 15.22 -11.26
CA GLN A 230 2.58 15.93 -12.27
C GLN A 230 2.59 15.15 -13.59
N GLY A 231 1.42 15.02 -14.23
CA GLY A 231 1.32 14.34 -15.51
C GLY A 231 -0.04 14.54 -16.16
N ALA A 232 -0.11 14.38 -17.48
CA ALA A 232 -1.34 14.53 -18.26
C ALA A 232 -2.42 13.49 -17.88
N ALA A 233 -3.67 13.73 -18.24
CA ALA A 233 -4.74 12.74 -18.07
C ALA A 233 -4.36 11.42 -18.76
N GLY A 234 -4.65 10.28 -18.12
CA GLY A 234 -4.30 8.96 -18.67
C GLY A 234 -2.84 8.52 -18.47
N SER A 235 -1.95 9.34 -17.88
CA SER A 235 -0.52 8.99 -17.69
C SER A 235 -0.23 7.93 -16.62
N GLY A 236 -1.26 7.27 -16.06
CA GLY A 236 -1.08 6.22 -15.05
C GLY A 236 -0.72 6.69 -13.63
N LYS A 237 -0.93 7.97 -13.27
CA LYS A 237 -0.58 8.53 -11.94
C LYS A 237 -1.18 7.74 -10.78
N THR A 238 -2.45 7.38 -10.87
CA THR A 238 -3.14 6.59 -9.85
C THR A 238 -2.49 5.23 -9.69
N SER A 239 -2.26 4.51 -10.79
CA SER A 239 -1.59 3.20 -10.76
C SER A 239 -0.19 3.29 -10.16
N ALA A 240 0.59 4.31 -10.56
CA ALA A 240 1.92 4.56 -10.00
C ALA A 240 1.87 4.87 -8.50
N ALA A 241 0.88 5.63 -8.03
CA ALA A 241 0.70 5.91 -6.60
C ALA A 241 0.37 4.65 -5.79
N LEU A 242 -0.50 3.77 -6.30
CA LEU A 242 -0.83 2.51 -5.63
C LEU A 242 0.35 1.54 -5.61
N GLN A 243 1.05 1.40 -6.73
CA GLN A 243 2.27 0.61 -6.81
C GLN A 243 3.35 1.15 -5.88
N ARG A 244 3.46 2.48 -5.74
CA ARG A 244 4.34 3.12 -4.74
C ARG A 244 3.95 2.74 -3.32
N VAL A 245 2.67 2.79 -2.95
CA VAL A 245 2.24 2.36 -1.61
C VAL A 245 2.56 0.89 -1.36
N ALA A 246 2.28 0.01 -2.34
CA ALA A 246 2.61 -1.40 -2.22
C ALA A 246 4.13 -1.66 -2.10
N TYR A 247 4.96 -0.87 -2.79
CA TYR A 247 6.42 -0.92 -2.65
C TYR A 247 6.88 -0.46 -1.27
N LEU A 248 6.35 0.65 -0.76
CA LEU A 248 6.70 1.19 0.55
C LEU A 248 6.29 0.23 1.66
N LEU A 249 5.08 -0.34 1.60
CA LEU A 249 4.62 -1.37 2.55
C LEU A 249 5.53 -2.59 2.52
N TYR A 250 5.93 -3.09 1.34
CA TYR A 250 6.84 -4.22 1.24
C TYR A 250 8.23 -3.92 1.81
N LYS A 251 8.82 -2.79 1.42
CA LYS A 251 10.18 -2.39 1.79
C LYS A 251 10.28 -2.13 3.29
N HIS A 252 9.27 -1.44 3.84
CA HIS A 252 9.22 -0.99 5.22
C HIS A 252 8.26 -1.81 6.07
N ARG A 253 7.96 -3.07 5.69
CA ARG A 253 6.99 -3.95 6.39
C ARG A 253 7.29 -4.23 7.88
N GLN A 254 8.49 -3.88 8.35
CA GLN A 254 8.89 -3.99 9.75
C GLN A 254 8.60 -2.71 10.55
N THR A 255 8.40 -1.58 9.88
CA THR A 255 8.27 -0.24 10.49
C THR A 255 6.97 0.47 10.13
N ILE A 256 6.39 0.17 8.96
CA ILE A 256 5.16 0.77 8.44
C ILE A 256 4.10 -0.32 8.26
N SER A 257 2.90 -0.06 8.74
CA SER A 257 1.71 -0.88 8.53
C SER A 257 0.68 -0.16 7.65
N ALA A 258 -0.20 -0.92 6.99
CA ALA A 258 -1.17 -0.36 6.03
C ALA A 258 -2.14 0.65 6.65
N ASP A 259 -2.49 0.47 7.92
CA ASP A 259 -3.35 1.37 8.71
C ASP A 259 -2.70 2.72 9.04
N GLN A 260 -1.37 2.84 8.89
CA GLN A 260 -0.64 4.10 9.06
C GLN A 260 -0.58 4.94 7.78
N ILE A 261 -1.11 4.40 6.66
CA ILE A 261 -1.16 5.09 5.38
C ILE A 261 -2.59 5.55 5.13
N VAL A 262 -2.75 6.83 4.76
CA VAL A 262 -4.03 7.43 4.38
C VAL A 262 -3.99 7.85 2.92
N LEU A 263 -5.01 7.43 2.16
CA LEU A 263 -5.27 7.90 0.82
C LEU A 263 -6.52 8.78 0.80
N PHE A 264 -6.32 10.05 0.45
CA PHE A 264 -7.42 10.95 0.13
C PHE A 264 -7.86 10.74 -1.32
N SER A 265 -9.06 10.20 -1.48
CA SER A 265 -9.70 9.98 -2.76
C SER A 265 -10.57 11.19 -3.16
N PRO A 266 -10.78 11.43 -4.47
CA PRO A 266 -11.63 12.52 -4.93
C PRO A 266 -13.13 12.26 -4.69
N ASN A 267 -13.55 10.99 -4.61
CA ASN A 267 -14.93 10.60 -4.34
C ASN A 267 -15.01 9.15 -3.82
N PRO A 268 -16.14 8.74 -3.19
CA PRO A 268 -16.28 7.42 -2.58
C PRO A 268 -16.27 6.25 -3.57
N MET A 269 -16.74 6.47 -4.81
CA MET A 269 -16.68 5.45 -5.88
C MET A 269 -15.23 5.13 -6.25
N PHE A 270 -14.36 6.15 -6.27
CA PHE A 270 -12.94 5.97 -6.50
C PHE A 270 -12.28 5.23 -5.34
N ALA A 271 -12.58 5.57 -4.08
CA ALA A 271 -12.10 4.79 -2.93
C ALA A 271 -12.50 3.32 -3.03
N SER A 272 -13.75 3.05 -3.42
CA SER A 272 -14.24 1.68 -3.59
C SER A 272 -13.44 0.91 -4.65
N TYR A 273 -13.13 1.54 -5.79
CA TYR A 273 -12.26 0.95 -6.82
C TYR A 273 -10.84 0.67 -6.31
N ILE A 274 -10.24 1.60 -5.57
CA ILE A 274 -8.89 1.43 -5.05
C ILE A 274 -8.79 0.29 -4.02
N SER A 275 -9.86 0.05 -3.25
CA SER A 275 -9.91 -1.01 -2.23
C SER A 275 -9.77 -2.43 -2.79
N THR A 276 -9.88 -2.63 -4.12
CA THR A 276 -9.63 -3.93 -4.76
C THR A 276 -8.21 -4.07 -5.32
N VAL A 277 -7.51 -2.96 -5.58
CA VAL A 277 -6.22 -2.98 -6.31
C VAL A 277 -5.04 -3.39 -5.43
N LEU A 278 -4.93 -2.89 -4.19
CA LEU A 278 -3.84 -3.32 -3.29
C LEU A 278 -3.91 -4.80 -2.92
N PRO A 279 -5.11 -5.37 -2.65
CA PRO A 279 -5.25 -6.80 -2.50
C PRO A 279 -4.73 -7.55 -3.73
N GLU A 280 -5.01 -7.11 -4.95
CA GLU A 280 -4.45 -7.75 -6.15
C GLU A 280 -2.91 -7.70 -6.20
N LEU A 281 -2.30 -6.65 -5.64
CA LEU A 281 -0.85 -6.51 -5.48
C LEU A 281 -0.28 -7.27 -4.27
N GLY A 282 -1.11 -7.96 -3.49
CA GLY A 282 -0.70 -8.76 -2.34
C GLY A 282 -0.57 -7.98 -1.04
N GLU A 283 -1.06 -6.74 -0.97
CA GLU A 283 -0.97 -5.87 0.20
C GLU A 283 -2.32 -5.67 0.90
N GLU A 284 -2.26 -5.35 2.19
CA GLU A 284 -3.45 -4.99 2.96
C GLU A 284 -3.98 -3.62 2.54
N ASN A 285 -5.29 -3.43 2.67
CA ASN A 285 -5.90 -2.14 2.36
C ASN A 285 -5.46 -1.08 3.37
N MET A 286 -5.11 0.09 2.84
CA MET A 286 -4.83 1.28 3.64
C MET A 286 -6.12 2.01 4.03
N GLN A 287 -6.01 3.00 4.92
CA GLN A 287 -7.14 3.89 5.22
C GLN A 287 -7.46 4.76 3.99
N GLN A 288 -8.73 4.74 3.58
CA GLN A 288 -9.19 5.46 2.39
C GLN A 288 -10.40 6.29 2.78
N THR A 289 -10.36 7.57 2.44
CA THR A 289 -11.45 8.50 2.73
C THR A 289 -11.46 9.62 1.70
N THR A 290 -12.59 10.29 1.52
CA THR A 290 -12.61 11.60 0.86
C THR A 290 -12.28 12.69 1.86
N PHE A 291 -11.87 13.86 1.37
CA PHE A 291 -11.62 14.99 2.27
C PHE A 291 -12.91 15.41 3.01
N GLN A 292 -14.07 15.30 2.35
CA GLN A 292 -15.37 15.62 2.94
C GLN A 292 -15.73 14.65 4.08
N GLU A 293 -15.66 13.34 3.85
CA GLU A 293 -15.94 12.33 4.88
C GLU A 293 -15.00 12.46 6.07
N TYR A 294 -13.73 12.82 5.82
CA TYR A 294 -12.78 13.12 6.88
C TYR A 294 -13.24 14.31 7.74
N LEU A 295 -13.70 15.40 7.13
CA LEU A 295 -14.24 16.55 7.87
C LEU A 295 -15.51 16.19 8.65
N ASP A 296 -16.44 15.47 8.03
CA ASP A 296 -17.70 15.06 8.66
C ASP A 296 -17.45 14.17 9.88
N TYR A 297 -16.48 13.25 9.80
CA TYR A 297 -16.09 12.39 10.91
C TYR A 297 -15.56 13.20 12.10
N TRP A 298 -14.71 14.20 11.87
CA TRP A 298 -14.08 14.98 12.94
C TRP A 298 -14.97 16.09 13.51
N LEU A 299 -15.81 16.72 12.68
CA LEU A 299 -16.71 17.80 13.11
C LEU A 299 -17.97 17.24 13.79
N GLY A 300 -18.32 15.98 13.54
CA GLY A 300 -19.48 15.33 14.13
C GLY A 300 -20.81 15.92 13.65
N SER A 301 -21.90 15.56 14.33
CA SER A 301 -23.25 15.94 13.91
C SER A 301 -23.66 17.38 14.24
N SER A 302 -22.83 18.12 14.98
CA SER A 302 -23.13 19.50 15.41
C SER A 302 -22.92 20.52 14.30
N LEU A 303 -22.08 20.20 13.31
CA LEU A 303 -21.74 21.07 12.20
C LEU A 303 -21.87 20.27 10.90
N ARG A 304 -22.61 20.83 9.94
CA ARG A 304 -22.69 20.28 8.58
C ARG A 304 -21.82 21.14 7.66
N PRO A 305 -20.59 20.75 7.35
CA PRO A 305 -19.77 21.48 6.39
C PRO A 305 -20.42 21.45 5.00
N GLU A 306 -20.25 22.54 4.27
CA GLU A 306 -20.62 22.63 2.85
C GLU A 306 -19.65 21.77 2.04
N ASP A 307 -20.17 20.97 1.11
CA ASP A 307 -19.33 20.17 0.23
C ASP A 307 -18.86 20.97 -1.01
N ALA A 308 -17.90 20.40 -1.75
CA ALA A 308 -17.34 21.08 -2.93
C ALA A 308 -18.37 21.27 -4.06
N PHE A 309 -19.37 20.39 -4.18
CA PHE A 309 -20.41 20.51 -5.19
C PHE A 309 -21.39 21.64 -4.86
N ASP A 310 -21.82 21.74 -3.61
CA ASP A 310 -22.65 22.84 -3.08
C ASP A 310 -21.97 24.20 -3.35
N GLN A 311 -20.67 24.29 -3.05
CA GLN A 311 -19.90 25.50 -3.29
C GLN A 311 -19.83 25.86 -4.78
N ILE A 312 -19.59 24.88 -5.66
CA ILE A 312 -19.55 25.09 -7.11
C ILE A 312 -20.92 25.52 -7.64
N GLU A 313 -22.00 24.85 -7.21
CA GLU A 313 -23.36 25.20 -7.58
C GLU A 313 -23.67 26.65 -7.20
N TYR A 314 -23.33 27.06 -5.98
CA TYR A 314 -23.51 28.43 -5.54
C TYR A 314 -22.73 29.43 -6.40
N VAL A 315 -21.44 29.17 -6.65
CA VAL A 315 -20.59 30.05 -7.45
C VAL A 315 -21.13 30.22 -8.87
N LEU A 316 -21.68 29.17 -9.47
CA LEU A 316 -22.19 29.20 -10.84
C LEU A 316 -23.61 29.76 -10.97
N THR A 317 -24.49 29.53 -9.99
CA THR A 317 -25.93 29.83 -10.11
C THR A 317 -26.36 31.10 -9.37
N ALA A 318 -25.69 31.47 -8.26
CA ALA A 318 -26.16 32.54 -7.38
C ALA A 318 -25.72 33.96 -7.83
N LYS A 319 -25.22 34.11 -9.06
CA LYS A 319 -24.74 35.38 -9.59
C LYS A 319 -25.86 36.42 -9.64
N GLY A 320 -25.64 37.57 -9.00
CA GLY A 320 -26.64 38.64 -8.89
C GLY A 320 -27.49 38.60 -7.61
N THR A 321 -27.30 37.59 -6.74
CA THR A 321 -27.89 37.61 -5.40
C THR A 321 -27.16 38.59 -4.47
N PRO A 322 -27.86 39.25 -3.53
CA PRO A 322 -27.22 40.09 -2.52
C PRO A 322 -26.16 39.29 -1.72
N GLY A 323 -24.95 39.83 -1.60
CA GLY A 323 -23.86 39.19 -0.86
C GLY A 323 -23.01 38.18 -1.65
N TYR A 324 -23.34 37.91 -2.92
CA TYR A 324 -22.58 37.00 -3.78
C TYR A 324 -21.09 37.40 -3.88
N GLU A 325 -20.81 38.66 -4.20
CA GLU A 325 -19.43 39.16 -4.34
C GLU A 325 -18.64 39.06 -3.02
N ALA A 326 -19.29 39.39 -1.89
CA ALA A 326 -18.67 39.29 -0.57
C ALA A 326 -18.34 37.84 -0.21
N ARG A 327 -19.23 36.88 -0.53
CA ARG A 327 -18.96 35.45 -0.32
C ARG A 327 -17.82 34.95 -1.21
N LEU A 328 -17.75 35.40 -2.46
CA LEU A 328 -16.69 35.01 -3.40
C LEU A 328 -15.30 35.51 -2.95
N GLN A 329 -15.21 36.77 -2.53
CA GLN A 329 -14.01 37.32 -1.89
C GLN A 329 -13.65 36.57 -0.60
N GLY A 330 -14.66 36.20 0.20
CA GLY A 330 -14.46 35.40 1.40
C GLY A 330 -13.90 34.00 1.11
N ILE A 331 -14.37 33.34 0.06
CA ILE A 331 -13.83 32.05 -0.41
C ILE A 331 -12.37 32.22 -0.84
N GLU A 332 -12.07 33.20 -1.68
CA GLU A 332 -10.71 33.45 -2.18
C GLU A 332 -9.74 33.78 -1.03
N TYR A 333 -10.14 34.66 -0.11
CA TYR A 333 -9.34 35.00 1.06
C TYR A 333 -9.10 33.79 1.94
N LYS A 334 -10.13 33.00 2.28
CA LYS A 334 -10.00 31.81 3.14
C LYS A 334 -9.17 30.69 2.50
N ALA A 335 -9.08 30.64 1.18
CA ALA A 335 -8.22 29.72 0.45
C ALA A 335 -6.76 30.21 0.30
N SER A 336 -6.46 31.45 0.73
CA SER A 336 -5.14 32.06 0.59
C SER A 336 -4.21 31.77 1.77
N ASP A 337 -2.91 31.84 1.51
CA ASP A 337 -1.86 31.75 2.53
C ASP A 337 -1.96 32.88 3.59
N ALA A 338 -2.46 34.06 3.20
CA ALA A 338 -2.67 35.17 4.13
C ALA A 338 -3.69 34.82 5.23
N TYR A 339 -4.72 34.04 4.91
CA TYR A 339 -5.69 33.58 5.92
C TYR A 339 -5.10 32.51 6.84
N LEU A 340 -4.26 31.61 6.31
CA LEU A 340 -3.51 30.65 7.14
C LEU A 340 -2.64 31.38 8.17
N HIS A 341 -1.91 32.41 7.75
CA HIS A 341 -1.12 33.24 8.66
C HIS A 341 -2.00 34.00 9.68
N ALA A 342 -3.15 34.53 9.25
CA ALA A 342 -4.09 35.17 10.17
C ALA A 342 -4.61 34.20 11.23
N LEU A 343 -4.96 32.96 10.85
CA LEU A 343 -5.40 31.90 11.77
C LEU A 343 -4.30 31.48 12.74
N GLN A 344 -3.06 31.33 12.27
CA GLN A 344 -1.92 30.99 13.13
C GLN A 344 -1.66 32.10 14.16
N ASN A 345 -1.68 33.37 13.72
CA ASN A 345 -1.53 34.52 14.63
C ASN A 345 -2.68 34.60 15.64
N TYR A 346 -3.92 34.31 15.20
CA TYR A 346 -5.06 34.23 16.09
C TYR A 346 -4.91 33.11 17.12
N GLY A 347 -4.40 31.94 16.73
CA GLY A 347 -4.08 30.84 17.65
C GLY A 347 -3.02 31.23 18.69
N ILE A 348 -1.97 31.94 18.28
CA ILE A 348 -0.94 32.46 19.20
C ILE A 348 -1.54 33.50 20.17
N TRP A 349 -2.44 34.36 19.67
CA TRP A 349 -3.15 35.33 20.50
C TRP A 349 -4.08 34.66 21.51
N LEU A 350 -4.85 33.64 21.09
CA LEU A 350 -5.69 32.84 21.98
C LEU A 350 -4.90 32.16 23.09
N GLY A 351 -3.65 31.76 22.81
CA GLY A 351 -2.74 31.24 23.84
C GLY A 351 -2.35 32.26 24.91
N ARG A 352 -2.62 33.55 24.72
CA ARG A 352 -2.37 34.61 25.71
C ARG A 352 -3.66 35.10 26.34
N GLU A 353 -4.64 35.46 25.53
CA GLU A 353 -5.90 36.05 25.97
C GLU A 353 -7.05 35.68 25.02
N GLY A 354 -8.29 35.73 25.51
CA GLY A 354 -9.48 35.63 24.66
C GLY A 354 -10.01 34.21 24.41
N MET A 355 -9.49 33.18 25.09
CA MET A 355 -10.13 31.86 25.10
C MET A 355 -11.53 31.93 25.72
N GLN A 356 -12.50 31.32 25.05
CA GLN A 356 -13.86 31.16 25.55
C GLN A 356 -14.08 29.70 25.95
N PHE A 357 -14.70 29.51 27.10
CA PHE A 357 -14.97 28.21 27.69
C PHE A 357 -16.47 27.95 27.79
N ASN A 358 -16.84 26.67 27.71
CA ASN A 358 -18.21 26.24 27.96
C ASN A 358 -18.34 25.78 29.42
N SER A 359 -19.38 26.23 30.13
CA SER A 359 -19.66 25.74 31.50
C SER A 359 -19.87 24.22 31.51
N ILE A 360 -19.33 23.54 32.50
CA ILE A 360 -19.59 22.11 32.73
C ILE A 360 -20.85 21.99 33.57
N ARG A 361 -21.92 21.47 32.98
CA ARG A 361 -23.23 21.31 33.61
C ARG A 361 -23.50 19.87 34.00
N PHE A 362 -24.10 19.66 35.16
CA PHE A 362 -24.69 18.39 35.55
C PHE A 362 -26.15 18.60 35.95
N ARG A 363 -27.07 18.00 35.17
CA ARG A 363 -28.50 18.33 35.20
C ARG A 363 -28.70 19.83 34.91
N ASP A 364 -29.40 20.54 35.79
CA ASP A 364 -29.71 21.97 35.64
C ASP A 364 -28.77 22.90 36.42
N HIS A 365 -27.65 22.39 36.94
CA HIS A 365 -26.68 23.19 37.69
C HIS A 365 -25.31 23.20 37.01
N ASP A 366 -24.71 24.38 36.92
CA ASP A 366 -23.31 24.56 36.49
C ASP A 366 -22.40 24.08 37.65
N LEU A 367 -21.62 23.03 37.41
CA LEU A 367 -20.63 22.52 38.37
C LEU A 367 -19.35 23.37 38.34
N ILE A 368 -18.95 23.80 37.14
CA ILE A 368 -17.80 24.68 36.91
C ILE A 368 -18.21 25.67 35.82
N THR A 369 -18.20 26.96 36.14
CA THR A 369 -18.58 27.99 35.18
C THR A 369 -17.46 28.26 34.18
N ALA A 370 -17.80 28.84 33.03
CA ALA A 370 -16.80 29.30 32.06
C ALA A 370 -15.80 30.31 32.67
N ALA A 371 -16.24 31.11 33.65
CA ALA A 371 -15.39 32.07 34.34
C ALA A 371 -14.36 31.37 35.23
N ASP A 372 -14.78 30.35 35.98
CA ASP A 372 -13.88 29.55 36.84
C ASP A 372 -12.81 28.85 36.00
N GLN A 373 -13.20 28.28 34.84
CA GLN A 373 -12.24 27.66 33.91
C GLN A 373 -11.25 28.67 33.34
N SER A 374 -11.73 29.87 32.99
CA SER A 374 -10.88 30.95 32.50
C SER A 374 -9.89 31.44 33.56
N GLU A 375 -10.26 31.43 34.85
CA GLU A 375 -9.36 31.83 35.94
C GLU A 375 -8.29 30.76 36.22
N ILE A 376 -8.67 29.48 36.17
CA ILE A 376 -7.76 28.33 36.37
C ILE A 376 -6.74 28.21 35.23
N LEU A 377 -7.18 28.47 33.98
CA LEU A 377 -6.36 28.33 32.77
C LEU A 377 -5.66 29.63 32.36
N ARG A 378 -5.69 30.68 33.20
CA ARG A 378 -4.79 31.82 33.03
C ARG A 378 -3.34 31.32 33.09
N LEU A 379 -2.65 31.41 31.97
CA LEU A 379 -1.18 31.40 31.91
C LEU A 379 -0.62 32.63 32.63
#